data_AF-A0A7W6MTP8-F1
#
_entry.id   AF-A0A7W6MTP8-F1
#
_cell.length_a   1.000
_cell.length_b   1.000
_cell.length_c   1.000
_cell.angle_alpha   90.00
_cell.angle_beta   90.00
_cell.angle_gamma   90.00
#
_symmetry.space_group_name_H-M   'P 1'
#
loop_
_entity.id
_entity.type
_entity.pdbx_description
1 polymer ?
#
loop_
_entity_poly.entity_id
_entity_poly.type
_entity_poly.pdbx_seq_one_letter_code
_entity_poly.pdbx_strand_id
1 'polypeptide(L)'
;MDTTFFYTILSGDTFAGIATQINGCKGVTAADIKAANPRPGVALAGSIIAIPAKTVGASPLNYTVQPGDTFDDIATHVNASAGVTASQISAANKRDSINGLETGELIAIPRHTQKLDTTSSTTPAENIGYWDKTWHRVAAPANATMGLAFSGYSDPSKALAQSATVIANLAGVKYITLGGGNQDGSFSVPILDSINSAIRHGAFSHCQGIAYDVEEGSSGLSAAFRNSFSIAKAASLSVLVTVSHSTPFGVADAKTLMASFFSDANIDFLSPQLYTSGSETSNDWATSGGVTWDAYKDAKAAIVPSITHANLYDNAQATFAHHQVKTAGYIVWDC
;
A
#
# COMPACT_ATOMS: atom_id res chain seq x y z
N MET A 1 11.20 17.42 -1.88
CA MET A 1 10.52 18.66 -2.28
C MET A 1 9.72 18.32 -3.53
N ASP A 2 8.43 18.64 -3.57
CA ASP A 2 7.62 18.42 -4.76
C ASP A 2 8.02 19.41 -5.85
N THR A 3 8.87 18.97 -6.78
CA THR A 3 9.15 19.72 -8.01
C THR A 3 8.03 19.46 -9.01
N THR A 4 7.32 20.52 -9.38
CA THR A 4 6.30 20.48 -10.43
C THR A 4 6.98 20.23 -11.79
N PHE A 5 6.52 19.22 -12.52
CA PHE A 5 7.00 18.95 -13.88
C PHE A 5 6.40 19.97 -14.85
N PHE A 6 7.25 20.67 -15.61
CA PHE A 6 6.81 21.70 -16.53
C PHE A 6 7.16 21.36 -17.98
N TYR A 7 6.23 21.63 -18.88
CA TYR A 7 6.38 21.43 -20.32
C TYR A 7 6.32 22.76 -21.06
N THR A 8 7.27 23.03 -21.94
CA THR A 8 7.24 24.20 -22.82
C THR A 8 6.49 23.85 -24.11
N ILE A 9 5.42 24.58 -24.40
CA ILE A 9 4.60 24.41 -25.61
C ILE A 9 5.44 24.68 -26.86
N LEU A 10 5.44 23.73 -27.79
CA LEU A 10 6.10 23.81 -29.08
C LEU A 10 5.09 24.13 -30.21
N SER A 11 5.63 24.49 -31.38
CA SER A 11 4.81 24.79 -32.56
C SER A 11 4.04 23.55 -33.03
N GLY A 12 2.71 23.66 -33.08
CA GLY A 12 1.81 22.57 -33.53
C GLY A 12 1.29 21.68 -32.40
N ASP A 13 1.66 21.97 -31.15
CA ASP A 13 1.17 21.21 -30.01
C ASP A 13 -0.34 21.38 -29.77
N THR A 14 -0.93 20.33 -29.23
CA THR A 14 -2.27 20.34 -28.63
C THR A 14 -2.19 19.63 -27.29
N PHE A 15 -3.07 19.93 -26.34
CA PHE A 15 -3.11 19.19 -25.07
C PHE A 15 -3.30 17.69 -25.25
N ALA A 16 -4.09 17.29 -26.27
CA ALA A 16 -4.27 15.89 -26.63
C ALA A 16 -2.97 15.25 -27.15
N GLY A 17 -2.25 15.92 -28.05
CA GLY A 17 -0.96 15.46 -28.57
C GLY A 17 0.09 15.31 -27.46
N ILE A 18 0.21 16.32 -26.60
CA ILE A 18 1.13 16.30 -25.45
C ILE A 18 0.80 15.12 -24.52
N ALA A 19 -0.47 14.94 -24.14
CA ALA A 19 -0.90 13.83 -23.31
C ALA A 19 -0.60 12.46 -23.94
N THR A 20 -0.90 12.28 -25.24
CA THR A 20 -0.59 11.05 -25.97
C THR A 20 0.90 10.74 -25.98
N GLN A 21 1.75 11.74 -26.23
CA GLN A 21 3.21 11.58 -26.25
C GLN A 21 3.77 11.23 -24.86
N ILE A 22 3.31 11.90 -23.80
CA ILE A 22 3.68 11.58 -22.40
C ILE A 22 3.31 10.14 -22.08
N ASN A 23 2.09 9.71 -22.43
CA ASN A 23 1.62 8.35 -22.18
C ASN A 23 2.43 7.31 -22.95
N GLY A 24 2.86 7.65 -24.18
CA GLY A 24 3.75 6.83 -24.99
C GLY A 24 5.15 6.63 -24.39
N CYS A 25 5.58 7.51 -23.48
CA CYS A 25 6.88 7.46 -22.81
C CYS A 25 6.87 6.69 -21.47
N LYS A 26 5.74 6.08 -21.08
CA LYS A 26 5.65 5.29 -19.83
C LYS A 26 6.72 4.20 -19.78
N GLY A 27 7.50 4.19 -18.69
CA GLY A 27 8.61 3.27 -18.47
C GLY A 27 9.96 3.72 -19.07
N VAL A 28 10.07 4.97 -19.51
CA VAL A 28 11.35 5.53 -19.98
C VAL A 28 12.33 5.70 -18.81
N THR A 29 13.60 5.37 -19.03
CA THR A 29 14.68 5.57 -18.05
C THR A 29 15.60 6.72 -18.48
N ALA A 30 16.40 7.26 -17.55
CA ALA A 30 17.42 8.25 -17.89
C ALA A 30 18.44 7.73 -18.92
N ALA A 31 18.75 6.43 -18.87
CA ALA A 31 19.62 5.78 -19.84
C ALA A 31 19.00 5.77 -21.25
N ASP A 32 17.69 5.56 -21.36
CA ASP A 32 16.97 5.64 -22.63
C ASP A 32 16.99 7.06 -23.20
N ILE A 33 16.73 8.07 -22.35
CA ILE A 33 16.78 9.49 -22.77
C ILE A 33 18.19 9.83 -23.24
N LYS A 34 19.22 9.42 -22.50
CA LYS A 34 20.62 9.65 -22.88
C LYS A 34 20.96 8.97 -24.22
N ALA A 35 20.50 7.74 -24.43
CA ALA A 35 20.74 7.00 -25.67
C ALA A 35 20.03 7.64 -26.88
N ALA A 36 18.84 8.19 -26.70
CA ALA A 36 18.07 8.87 -27.75
C ALA A 36 18.67 10.24 -28.15
N ASN A 37 19.57 10.80 -27.33
CA ASN A 37 20.18 12.11 -27.56
C ASN A 37 21.71 12.00 -27.69
N PRO A 38 22.24 11.49 -28.83
CA PRO A 38 23.66 11.16 -29.01
C PRO A 38 24.67 12.34 -28.93
N ARG A 39 24.19 13.57 -28.66
CA ARG A 39 24.89 14.67 -27.96
C ARG A 39 23.79 15.39 -27.14
N PRO A 40 23.79 15.42 -25.79
CA PRO A 40 24.78 16.06 -24.92
C PRO A 40 25.19 15.21 -23.69
N GLY A 41 26.36 15.49 -23.10
CA GLY A 41 26.86 14.76 -21.92
C GLY A 41 26.08 14.99 -20.62
N VAL A 42 25.20 16.00 -20.62
CA VAL A 42 24.32 16.45 -19.54
C VAL A 42 23.06 17.08 -20.13
N ALA A 43 21.96 17.14 -19.39
CA ALA A 43 20.80 17.94 -19.79
C ALA A 43 21.19 19.43 -19.74
N LEU A 44 21.00 20.16 -20.85
CA LEU A 44 21.35 21.58 -20.95
C LEU A 44 20.08 22.42 -20.95
N ALA A 45 19.92 23.30 -19.97
CA ALA A 45 18.75 24.18 -19.89
C ALA A 45 18.52 24.94 -21.21
N GLY A 46 17.27 24.96 -21.68
CA GLY A 46 16.86 25.55 -22.96
C GLY A 46 17.09 24.66 -24.19
N SER A 47 17.75 23.50 -24.07
CA SER A 47 17.85 22.55 -25.18
C SER A 47 16.56 21.75 -25.35
N ILE A 48 16.20 21.45 -26.60
CA ILE A 48 15.14 20.47 -26.90
C ILE A 48 15.80 19.10 -27.00
N ILE A 49 15.32 18.14 -26.22
CA ILE A 49 15.75 16.74 -26.23
C ILE A 49 14.59 15.82 -26.60
N ALA A 50 14.90 14.65 -27.14
CA ALA A 50 13.93 13.59 -27.41
C ALA A 50 13.79 12.66 -26.20
N ILE A 51 12.56 12.46 -25.72
CA ILE A 51 12.22 11.42 -24.76
C ILE A 51 11.61 10.27 -25.55
N PRO A 52 12.28 9.10 -25.63
CA PRO A 52 11.85 8.02 -26.50
C PRO A 52 10.56 7.38 -25.98
N ALA A 53 9.63 7.11 -26.90
CA ALA A 53 8.44 6.35 -26.59
C ALA A 53 8.78 4.87 -26.35
N LYS A 54 8.13 4.26 -25.36
CA LYS A 54 8.14 2.81 -25.09
C LYS A 54 6.95 2.10 -25.73
N THR A 55 5.89 2.83 -26.05
CA THR A 55 4.75 2.29 -26.80
C THR A 55 5.12 2.13 -28.28
N VAL A 56 4.94 0.92 -28.81
CA VAL A 56 5.22 0.60 -30.22
C VAL A 56 4.36 1.49 -31.13
N GLY A 57 5.01 2.19 -32.07
CA GLY A 57 4.35 3.06 -33.04
C GLY A 57 4.03 4.48 -32.53
N ALA A 58 4.32 4.80 -31.27
CA ALA A 58 4.18 6.15 -30.74
C ALA A 58 5.38 7.05 -31.09
N SER A 59 5.13 8.32 -31.35
CA SER A 59 6.18 9.32 -31.57
C SER A 59 6.86 9.70 -30.25
N PRO A 60 8.16 10.06 -30.27
CA PRO A 60 8.85 10.57 -29.09
C PRO A 60 8.26 11.90 -28.62
N LEU A 61 8.40 12.18 -27.32
CA LEU A 61 8.06 13.48 -26.73
C LEU A 61 9.27 14.41 -26.88
N ASN A 62 9.06 15.58 -27.49
CA ASN A 62 10.08 16.63 -27.52
C ASN A 62 9.96 17.48 -26.26
N TYR A 63 11.01 17.50 -25.44
CA TYR A 63 11.04 18.17 -24.15
C TYR A 63 12.08 19.29 -24.13
N THR A 64 11.66 20.50 -23.73
CA THR A 64 12.59 21.61 -23.49
C THR A 64 13.10 21.51 -22.06
N VAL A 65 14.41 21.31 -21.91
CA VAL A 65 15.08 21.15 -20.60
C VAL A 65 14.96 22.43 -19.78
N GLN A 66 14.45 22.32 -18.55
CA GLN A 66 14.30 23.44 -17.62
C GLN A 66 15.57 23.67 -16.78
N PRO A 67 15.77 24.88 -16.20
CA PRO A 67 16.89 25.12 -15.29
C PRO A 67 16.88 24.16 -14.09
N GLY A 68 17.95 23.37 -13.95
CA GLY A 68 18.11 22.41 -12.86
C GLY A 68 17.71 20.98 -13.19
N ASP A 69 17.15 20.71 -14.37
CA ASP A 69 16.77 19.37 -14.78
C ASP A 69 18.00 18.44 -14.94
N THR A 70 17.84 17.20 -14.48
CA THR A 70 18.69 16.06 -14.86
C THR A 70 17.90 15.05 -15.69
N PHE A 71 18.59 14.14 -16.41
CA PHE A 71 17.88 13.07 -17.12
C PHE A 71 17.10 12.14 -16.18
N ASP A 72 17.57 11.96 -14.94
CA ASP A 72 16.88 11.17 -13.91
C ASP A 72 15.59 11.85 -13.44
N ASP A 73 15.62 13.16 -13.22
CA ASP A 73 14.44 13.94 -12.84
C ASP A 73 13.40 13.94 -13.96
N ILE A 74 13.84 14.18 -15.20
CA ILE A 74 12.96 14.15 -16.37
C ILE A 74 12.28 12.79 -16.52
N ALA A 75 13.04 11.68 -16.43
CA ALA A 75 12.48 10.35 -16.50
C ALA A 75 11.47 10.09 -15.37
N THR A 76 11.80 10.50 -14.14
CA THR A 76 10.93 10.36 -12.97
C THR A 76 9.60 11.10 -13.17
N HIS A 77 9.67 12.35 -13.63
CA HIS A 77 8.50 13.20 -13.83
C HIS A 77 7.59 12.72 -14.97
N VAL A 78 8.17 12.28 -16.10
CA VAL A 78 7.42 11.72 -17.22
C VAL A 78 6.69 10.44 -16.79
N ASN A 79 7.36 9.55 -16.05
CA ASN A 79 6.72 8.34 -15.52
C ASN A 79 5.61 8.66 -14.53
N ALA A 80 5.80 9.64 -13.65
CA ALA A 80 4.78 10.10 -12.72
C ALA A 80 3.57 10.76 -13.42
N SER A 81 3.73 11.20 -14.67
CA SER A 81 2.68 11.81 -15.50
C SER A 81 2.01 10.79 -16.43
N ALA A 82 2.46 9.54 -16.45
CA ALA A 82 1.91 8.50 -17.31
C ALA A 82 0.44 8.18 -16.95
N GLY A 83 -0.44 8.43 -17.92
CA GLY A 83 -1.89 8.31 -17.83
C GLY A 83 -2.63 9.66 -17.85
N VAL A 84 -1.91 10.79 -17.82
CA VAL A 84 -2.54 12.12 -17.84
C VAL A 84 -3.37 12.33 -19.11
N THR A 85 -4.51 13.01 -18.96
CA THR A 85 -5.41 13.38 -20.05
C THR A 85 -5.27 14.87 -20.41
N ALA A 86 -5.65 15.23 -21.64
CA ALA A 86 -5.69 16.63 -22.09
C ALA A 86 -6.49 17.54 -21.13
N SER A 87 -7.60 17.03 -20.60
CA SER A 87 -8.43 17.78 -19.65
C SER A 87 -7.73 18.01 -18.31
N GLN A 88 -6.97 17.02 -17.81
CA GLN A 88 -6.20 17.18 -16.56
C GLN A 88 -5.06 18.19 -16.73
N ILE A 89 -4.38 18.19 -17.88
CA ILE A 89 -3.36 19.20 -18.18
C ILE A 89 -4.01 20.59 -18.26
N SER A 90 -5.13 20.75 -18.98
CA SER A 90 -5.86 22.02 -19.07
C SER A 90 -6.29 22.53 -17.68
N ALA A 91 -6.85 21.65 -16.86
CA ALA A 91 -7.32 21.98 -15.50
C ALA A 91 -6.18 22.41 -14.58
N ALA A 92 -5.04 21.70 -14.60
CA ALA A 92 -3.87 22.06 -13.80
C ALA A 92 -3.33 23.46 -14.12
N ASN A 93 -3.57 23.93 -15.35
CA ASN A 93 -3.15 25.25 -15.83
C ASN A 93 -4.27 26.29 -15.79
N LYS A 94 -5.40 26.01 -15.11
CA LYS A 94 -6.56 26.91 -14.97
C LYS A 94 -7.06 27.45 -16.32
N ARG A 95 -7.09 26.59 -17.33
CA ARG A 95 -7.55 26.92 -18.69
C ARG A 95 -8.93 26.35 -18.93
N ASP A 96 -9.86 27.24 -19.31
CA ASP A 96 -11.26 26.91 -19.63
C ASP A 96 -11.43 26.31 -21.03
N SER A 97 -10.38 26.39 -21.88
CA SER A 97 -10.37 25.90 -23.26
C SER A 97 -9.12 25.05 -23.52
N ILE A 98 -9.33 23.93 -24.23
CA ILE A 98 -8.24 23.08 -24.74
C ILE A 98 -7.55 23.65 -25.99
N ASN A 99 -8.08 24.76 -26.53
CA ASN A 99 -7.55 25.49 -27.67
C ASN A 99 -6.90 26.81 -27.21
N GLY A 100 -5.83 27.25 -27.89
CA GLY A 100 -5.14 28.51 -27.60
C GLY A 100 -3.81 28.35 -26.85
N LEU A 101 -3.00 27.37 -27.25
CA LEU A 101 -1.63 27.21 -26.74
C LEU A 101 -0.70 28.21 -27.41
N GLU A 102 0.06 28.97 -26.63
CA GLU A 102 1.08 29.89 -27.15
C GLU A 102 2.45 29.20 -27.19
N THR A 103 3.09 29.18 -28.36
CA THR A 103 4.43 28.61 -28.49
C THR A 103 5.41 29.33 -27.57
N GLY A 104 6.16 28.57 -26.77
CA GLY A 104 7.12 29.07 -25.78
C GLY A 104 6.55 29.21 -24.37
N GLU A 105 5.24 29.05 -24.18
CA GLU A 105 4.62 29.08 -22.87
C GLU A 105 4.97 27.82 -22.04
N LEU A 106 5.22 28.00 -20.74
CA LEU A 106 5.42 26.91 -19.79
C LEU A 106 4.11 26.51 -19.12
N ILE A 107 3.74 25.23 -19.23
CA ILE A 107 2.56 24.65 -18.59
C ILE A 107 2.97 23.57 -17.57
N ALA A 108 2.23 23.48 -16.47
CA ALA A 108 2.38 22.40 -15.51
C ALA A 108 1.80 21.11 -16.09
N ILE A 109 2.58 20.03 -16.08
CA ILE A 109 2.10 18.69 -16.34
C ILE A 109 1.82 18.06 -14.97
N PRO A 110 0.55 17.85 -14.60
CA PRO A 110 0.26 17.21 -13.33
C PRO A 110 0.74 15.76 -13.38
N ARG A 111 1.22 15.26 -12.24
CA ARG A 111 1.32 13.80 -12.07
C ARG A 111 -0.05 13.20 -12.39
N HIS A 112 -0.04 12.03 -13.02
CA HIS A 112 -1.26 11.26 -13.19
C HIS A 112 -1.68 10.74 -11.81
N THR A 113 -2.35 11.61 -11.08
CA THR A 113 -3.38 11.17 -10.17
C THR A 113 -4.43 10.54 -11.08
N GLN A 114 -4.57 9.22 -11.05
CA GLN A 114 -5.84 8.68 -11.48
C GLN A 114 -6.87 9.47 -10.68
N LYS A 115 -7.68 10.27 -11.39
CA LYS A 115 -9.01 10.53 -10.88
C LYS A 115 -9.59 9.13 -10.78
N LEU A 116 -9.58 8.57 -9.57
CA LEU A 116 -10.37 7.39 -9.25
C LEU A 116 -11.74 7.69 -9.85
N ASP A 117 -12.09 6.96 -10.89
CA ASP A 117 -13.35 7.15 -11.57
C ASP A 117 -14.40 6.88 -10.50
N THR A 118 -15.02 7.96 -9.97
CA THR A 118 -16.00 7.93 -8.88
C THR A 118 -17.32 7.29 -9.32
N THR A 119 -17.27 6.41 -10.32
CA THR A 119 -18.33 5.52 -10.77
C THR A 119 -17.99 4.05 -10.56
N SER A 120 -16.80 3.71 -10.06
CA SER A 120 -16.69 2.46 -9.29
C SER A 120 -17.40 2.72 -7.97
N SER A 121 -18.50 2.00 -7.70
CA SER A 121 -19.13 2.07 -6.38
C SER A 121 -18.09 1.60 -5.37
N THR A 122 -17.39 2.53 -4.72
CA THR A 122 -16.59 2.20 -3.54
C THR A 122 -17.61 1.75 -2.51
N THR A 123 -17.71 0.43 -2.33
CA THR A 123 -18.53 -0.11 -1.27
C THR A 123 -17.95 0.46 0.02
N PRO A 124 -18.76 1.12 0.87
CA PRO A 124 -18.28 1.64 2.14
C PRO A 124 -17.53 0.56 2.90
N ALA A 125 -16.45 0.93 3.60
CA ALA A 125 -15.71 -0.01 4.42
C ALA A 125 -16.65 -0.64 5.47
N GLU A 126 -16.82 -1.96 5.39
CA GLU A 126 -17.62 -2.72 6.36
C GLU A 126 -16.83 -2.94 7.66
N ASN A 127 -15.51 -3.11 7.53
CA ASN A 127 -14.58 -3.34 8.62
C ASN A 127 -13.64 -2.14 8.78
N ILE A 128 -13.80 -1.37 9.85
CA ILE A 128 -13.02 -0.17 10.12
C ILE A 128 -12.25 -0.42 11.42
N GLY A 129 -10.99 -0.83 11.26
CA GLY A 129 -10.08 -1.13 12.34
C GLY A 129 -9.13 0.01 12.66
N TYR A 130 -8.55 -0.05 13.85
CA TYR A 130 -7.44 0.82 14.25
C TYR A 130 -6.53 0.11 15.26
N TRP A 131 -5.26 0.47 15.24
CA TRP A 131 -4.26 0.02 16.21
C TRP A 131 -4.20 0.98 17.39
N ASP A 132 -4.53 0.53 18.60
CA ASP A 132 -4.31 1.28 19.83
C ASP A 132 -3.00 0.81 20.49
N LYS A 133 -1.94 1.57 20.28
CA LYS A 133 -0.58 1.19 20.66
C LYS A 133 -0.37 1.48 22.14
N THR A 134 0.19 0.49 22.85
CA THR A 134 0.40 0.60 24.30
C THR A 134 1.30 1.78 24.71
N TRP A 135 2.15 2.28 23.81
CA TRP A 135 3.02 3.45 23.99
C TRP A 135 2.56 4.73 23.27
N HIS A 136 1.56 4.66 22.39
CA HIS A 136 1.06 5.82 21.64
C HIS A 136 -0.46 5.68 21.47
N ARG A 137 -1.20 6.40 22.33
CA ARG A 137 -2.66 6.41 22.30
C ARG A 137 -3.14 7.29 21.18
N VAL A 138 -4.06 6.75 20.39
CA VAL A 138 -4.70 7.49 19.32
C VAL A 138 -6.22 7.33 19.46
N ALA A 139 -6.96 8.40 19.17
CA ALA A 139 -8.41 8.36 19.26
C ALA A 139 -8.97 7.38 18.21
N ALA A 140 -9.88 6.50 18.64
CA ALA A 140 -10.55 5.60 17.73
C ALA A 140 -11.29 6.38 16.63
N PRO A 141 -11.28 5.91 15.37
CA PRO A 141 -12.19 6.42 14.34
C PRO A 141 -13.64 6.38 14.83
N ALA A 142 -14.42 7.43 14.53
CA ALA A 142 -15.80 7.56 15.05
C ALA A 142 -16.72 6.39 14.65
N ASN A 143 -16.41 5.71 13.54
CA ASN A 143 -17.13 4.57 12.99
C ASN A 143 -16.33 3.25 13.09
N ALA A 144 -15.36 3.17 14.00
CA ALA A 144 -14.58 1.94 14.19
C ALA A 144 -15.48 0.75 14.53
N THR A 145 -15.30 -0.34 13.78
CA THR A 145 -16.00 -1.62 14.02
C THR A 145 -15.11 -2.64 14.72
N MET A 146 -13.79 -2.42 14.75
CA MET A 146 -12.83 -3.21 15.52
C MET A 146 -11.67 -2.36 16.05
N GLY A 147 -11.14 -2.76 17.21
CA GLY A 147 -9.97 -2.16 17.83
C GLY A 147 -8.93 -3.22 18.16
N LEU A 148 -7.66 -2.92 17.91
CA LEU A 148 -6.53 -3.84 18.12
C LEU A 148 -5.63 -3.28 19.23
N ALA A 149 -5.57 -3.98 20.36
CA ALA A 149 -4.73 -3.61 21.49
C ALA A 149 -3.27 -4.02 21.27
N PHE A 150 -2.46 -3.11 20.72
CA PHE A 150 -1.11 -3.42 20.23
C PHE A 150 -0.01 -3.31 21.28
N SER A 151 0.67 -4.43 21.55
CA SER A 151 1.79 -4.50 22.49
C SER A 151 3.13 -4.88 21.88
N GLY A 152 3.17 -5.47 20.68
CA GLY A 152 4.42 -5.93 20.06
C GLY A 152 5.02 -7.21 20.64
N TYR A 153 4.25 -8.00 21.40
CA TYR A 153 4.71 -9.23 22.06
C TYR A 153 3.96 -10.45 21.54
N SER A 154 4.67 -11.55 21.27
CA SER A 154 4.05 -12.83 20.91
C SER A 154 3.76 -13.73 22.12
N ASP A 155 4.47 -13.54 23.24
CA ASP A 155 4.15 -14.22 24.50
C ASP A 155 2.78 -13.78 25.02
N PRO A 156 1.83 -14.72 25.25
CA PRO A 156 0.46 -14.37 25.57
C PRO A 156 0.31 -13.69 26.93
N SER A 157 1.16 -14.01 27.90
CA SER A 157 1.09 -13.39 29.23
C SER A 157 1.62 -11.96 29.20
N LYS A 158 2.72 -11.72 28.48
CA LYS A 158 3.25 -10.36 28.27
C LYS A 158 2.28 -9.50 27.47
N ALA A 159 1.74 -10.04 26.37
CA ALA A 159 0.77 -9.32 25.53
C ALA A 159 -0.45 -8.86 26.35
N LEU A 160 -1.04 -9.77 27.14
CA LEU A 160 -2.15 -9.43 28.04
C LEU A 160 -1.78 -8.35 29.06
N ALA A 161 -0.62 -8.48 29.70
CA ALA A 161 -0.18 -7.53 30.72
C ALA A 161 0.04 -6.12 30.14
N GLN A 162 0.67 -6.01 28.96
CA GLN A 162 0.93 -4.71 28.33
C GLN A 162 -0.35 -4.09 27.76
N SER A 163 -1.19 -4.91 27.12
CA SER A 163 -2.45 -4.46 26.50
C SER A 163 -3.56 -4.13 27.49
N ALA A 164 -3.42 -4.48 28.78
CA ALA A 164 -4.40 -4.14 29.82
C ALA A 164 -4.74 -2.64 29.89
N THR A 165 -3.80 -1.78 29.47
CA THR A 165 -3.94 -0.32 29.48
C THR A 165 -4.74 0.26 28.31
N VAL A 166 -5.02 -0.53 27.26
CA VAL A 166 -5.79 -0.13 26.06
C VAL A 166 -7.07 -0.93 25.90
N ILE A 167 -7.03 -2.23 26.18
CA ILE A 167 -8.01 -3.19 25.68
C ILE A 167 -9.43 -2.94 26.20
N ALA A 168 -9.55 -2.40 27.43
CA ALA A 168 -10.84 -2.06 28.01
C ALA A 168 -11.57 -0.95 27.25
N ASN A 169 -10.82 -0.02 26.63
CA ASN A 169 -11.35 1.20 26.01
C ASN A 169 -11.51 1.10 24.49
N LEU A 170 -11.20 -0.06 23.90
CA LEU A 170 -11.34 -0.26 22.47
C LEU A 170 -12.81 -0.13 22.02
N ALA A 171 -13.01 0.55 20.90
CA ALA A 171 -14.28 0.62 20.20
C ALA A 171 -14.48 -0.62 19.30
N GLY A 172 -15.74 -1.07 19.19
CA GLY A 172 -16.10 -2.22 18.37
C GLY A 172 -15.65 -3.58 18.94
N VAL A 173 -15.41 -4.53 18.04
CA VAL A 173 -14.88 -5.87 18.36
C VAL A 173 -13.44 -5.72 18.87
N LYS A 174 -13.15 -6.29 20.04
CA LYS A 174 -11.85 -6.14 20.70
C LYS A 174 -10.92 -7.29 20.35
N TYR A 175 -9.79 -6.95 19.77
CA TYR A 175 -8.71 -7.87 19.48
C TYR A 175 -7.54 -7.64 20.44
N ILE A 176 -7.08 -8.70 21.08
CA ILE A 176 -5.72 -8.75 21.61
C ILE A 176 -4.76 -9.02 20.46
N THR A 177 -3.64 -8.31 20.39
CA THR A 177 -2.61 -8.58 19.39
C THR A 177 -1.53 -9.50 19.97
N LEU A 178 -1.05 -10.43 19.17
CA LEU A 178 0.11 -11.26 19.46
C LEU A 178 1.10 -11.10 18.32
N GLY A 179 2.34 -10.75 18.60
CA GLY A 179 3.37 -10.55 17.57
C GLY A 179 3.83 -9.09 17.45
N GLY A 180 4.64 -8.82 16.44
CA GLY A 180 5.29 -7.53 16.19
C GLY A 180 6.65 -7.67 15.50
N GLY A 181 7.07 -6.63 14.78
CA GLY A 181 8.37 -6.55 14.09
C GLY A 181 9.55 -6.31 15.01
N ASN A 182 9.72 -7.18 16.00
CA ASN A 182 10.84 -7.17 16.94
C ASN A 182 11.07 -8.56 17.54
N GLN A 183 12.19 -8.73 18.25
CA GLN A 183 12.58 -10.01 18.84
C GLN A 183 11.53 -10.60 19.82
N ASP A 184 10.87 -9.77 20.62
CA ASP A 184 9.81 -10.19 21.56
C ASP A 184 8.47 -10.47 20.85
N GLY A 185 8.30 -9.97 19.63
CA GLY A 185 7.15 -10.23 18.74
C GLY A 185 7.32 -11.44 17.82
N SER A 186 8.53 -12.03 17.77
CA SER A 186 8.82 -13.13 16.86
C SER A 186 8.05 -14.42 17.20
N PHE A 187 7.59 -15.14 16.17
CA PHE A 187 6.88 -16.41 16.33
C PHE A 187 7.78 -17.63 16.23
N SER A 188 7.44 -18.66 17.02
CA SER A 188 8.06 -19.98 16.97
C SER A 188 7.03 -21.03 17.37
N VAL A 189 7.34 -22.32 17.16
CA VAL A 189 6.45 -23.41 17.61
C VAL A 189 6.17 -23.34 19.13
N PRO A 190 7.18 -23.16 20.02
CA PRO A 190 6.91 -23.02 21.46
C PRO A 190 6.02 -21.84 21.82
N ILE A 191 6.14 -20.70 21.12
CA ILE A 191 5.28 -19.54 21.32
C ILE A 191 3.84 -19.86 20.88
N LEU A 192 3.65 -20.48 19.72
CA LEU A 192 2.31 -20.88 19.26
C LEU A 192 1.69 -21.92 20.21
N ASP A 193 2.48 -22.83 20.77
CA ASP A 193 1.99 -23.78 21.78
C ASP A 193 1.59 -23.09 23.10
N SER A 194 2.32 -22.04 23.52
CA SER A 194 1.95 -21.26 24.70
C SER A 194 0.66 -20.45 24.46
N ILE A 195 0.50 -19.86 23.28
CA ILE A 195 -0.75 -19.20 22.84
C ILE A 195 -1.90 -20.21 22.85
N ASN A 196 -1.70 -21.39 22.29
CA ASN A 196 -2.71 -22.46 22.26
C ASN A 196 -3.14 -22.86 23.68
N SER A 197 -2.18 -22.97 24.61
CA SER A 197 -2.48 -23.23 26.01
C SER A 197 -3.29 -22.08 26.62
N ALA A 198 -2.89 -20.83 26.41
CA ALA A 198 -3.59 -19.66 26.92
C ALA A 198 -5.04 -19.57 26.41
N ILE A 199 -5.28 -19.85 25.12
CA ILE A 199 -6.62 -19.90 24.54
C ILE A 199 -7.48 -20.96 25.26
N ARG A 200 -6.97 -22.19 25.40
CA ARG A 200 -7.71 -23.30 26.03
C ARG A 200 -8.03 -23.04 27.51
N HIS A 201 -7.19 -22.28 28.20
CA HIS A 201 -7.42 -21.87 29.59
C HIS A 201 -8.26 -20.59 29.71
N GLY A 202 -8.77 -20.05 28.60
CA GLY A 202 -9.68 -18.90 28.61
C GLY A 202 -9.03 -17.56 28.90
N ALA A 203 -7.70 -17.44 28.72
CA ALA A 203 -6.95 -16.22 29.01
C ALA A 203 -7.46 -14.99 28.21
N PHE A 204 -8.01 -15.23 27.02
CA PHE A 204 -8.52 -14.20 26.11
C PHE A 204 -10.04 -14.00 26.17
N SER A 205 -10.71 -14.53 27.19
CA SER A 205 -12.18 -14.49 27.33
C SER A 205 -12.81 -13.08 27.39
N HIS A 206 -12.01 -12.04 27.64
CA HIS A 206 -12.43 -10.63 27.60
C HIS A 206 -12.30 -9.98 26.23
N CYS A 207 -11.75 -10.71 25.25
CA CYS A 207 -11.62 -10.31 23.85
C CYS A 207 -12.62 -11.07 22.99
N GLN A 208 -12.93 -10.54 21.83
CA GLN A 208 -13.73 -11.24 20.81
C GLN A 208 -12.86 -11.80 19.68
N GLY A 209 -11.58 -11.43 19.62
CA GLY A 209 -10.64 -11.99 18.65
C GLY A 209 -9.19 -11.87 19.06
N ILE A 210 -8.34 -12.55 18.28
CA ILE A 210 -6.89 -12.50 18.35
C ILE A 210 -6.37 -12.04 17.00
N ALA A 211 -5.54 -10.98 17.02
CA ALA A 211 -4.80 -10.50 15.87
C ALA A 211 -3.35 -11.02 15.95
N TYR A 212 -2.97 -11.90 15.04
CA TYR A 212 -1.60 -12.40 14.91
C TYR A 212 -0.82 -11.46 14.00
N ASP A 213 0.07 -10.66 14.59
CA ASP A 213 0.96 -9.74 13.88
C ASP A 213 2.26 -10.42 13.46
N VAL A 214 2.14 -11.17 12.35
CA VAL A 214 3.18 -12.05 11.84
C VAL A 214 4.16 -11.25 11.00
N GLU A 215 5.14 -10.67 11.68
CA GLU A 215 6.26 -9.92 11.09
C GLU A 215 7.53 -10.76 11.01
N GLU A 216 7.89 -11.40 12.13
CA GLU A 216 9.10 -12.22 12.29
C GLU A 216 8.76 -13.62 12.80
N GLY A 217 9.59 -14.61 12.45
CA GLY A 217 9.44 -15.94 13.01
C GLY A 217 10.39 -16.98 12.44
N SER A 218 10.42 -18.14 13.10
CA SER A 218 11.13 -19.33 12.61
C SER A 218 10.50 -19.84 11.31
N SER A 219 11.26 -20.64 10.55
CA SER A 219 10.68 -21.35 9.40
C SER A 219 9.80 -22.54 9.78
N GLY A 220 8.95 -22.99 8.86
CA GLY A 220 8.14 -24.20 9.02
C GLY A 220 6.90 -24.03 9.91
N LEU A 221 6.44 -22.80 10.13
CA LEU A 221 5.34 -22.51 11.07
C LEU A 221 3.93 -22.75 10.51
N SER A 222 3.78 -23.10 9.23
CA SER A 222 2.48 -23.22 8.55
C SER A 222 1.49 -24.14 9.27
N ALA A 223 1.96 -25.30 9.76
CA ALA A 223 1.10 -26.24 10.48
C ALA A 223 0.77 -25.75 11.91
N ALA A 224 1.73 -25.10 12.57
CA ALA A 224 1.57 -24.58 13.92
C ALA A 224 0.56 -23.42 13.96
N PHE A 225 0.66 -22.48 13.01
CA PHE A 225 -0.32 -21.40 12.87
C PHE A 225 -1.72 -21.93 12.57
N ARG A 226 -1.88 -22.83 11.60
CA ARG A 226 -3.17 -23.46 11.28
C ARG A 226 -3.82 -24.12 12.50
N ASN A 227 -3.03 -24.84 13.30
CA ASN A 227 -3.51 -25.42 14.54
C ASN A 227 -3.96 -24.34 15.54
N SER A 228 -3.18 -23.26 15.67
CA SER A 228 -3.51 -22.14 16.56
C SER A 228 -4.78 -21.41 16.15
N PHE A 229 -4.96 -21.13 14.86
CA PHE A 229 -6.17 -20.52 14.33
C PHE A 229 -7.39 -21.40 14.57
N SER A 230 -7.30 -22.71 14.31
CA SER A 230 -8.38 -23.66 14.61
C SER A 230 -8.76 -23.68 16.10
N ILE A 231 -7.78 -23.63 16.99
CA ILE A 231 -8.02 -23.56 18.45
C ILE A 231 -8.69 -22.25 18.85
N ALA A 232 -8.27 -21.12 18.26
CA ALA A 232 -8.93 -19.82 18.46
C ALA A 232 -10.39 -19.85 18.01
N LYS A 233 -10.67 -20.39 16.82
CA LYS A 233 -12.05 -20.55 16.31
C LYS A 233 -12.88 -21.48 17.20
N ALA A 234 -12.32 -22.57 17.69
CA ALA A 234 -13.00 -23.47 18.63
C ALA A 234 -13.34 -22.78 19.97
N ALA A 235 -12.55 -21.77 20.37
CA ALA A 235 -12.82 -20.90 21.51
C ALA A 235 -13.75 -19.71 21.17
N SER A 236 -14.39 -19.70 20.00
CA SER A 236 -15.26 -18.62 19.51
C SER A 236 -14.57 -17.26 19.38
N LEU A 237 -13.25 -17.24 19.19
CA LEU A 237 -12.49 -16.03 18.93
C LEU A 237 -12.36 -15.81 17.42
N SER A 238 -12.54 -14.58 16.97
CA SER A 238 -12.20 -14.19 15.60
C SER A 238 -10.67 -14.22 15.41
N VAL A 239 -10.22 -14.62 14.23
CA VAL A 239 -8.80 -14.70 13.86
C VAL A 239 -8.51 -13.65 12.80
N LEU A 240 -7.62 -12.72 13.14
CA LEU A 240 -7.07 -11.73 12.24
C LEU A 240 -5.57 -12.00 12.09
N VAL A 241 -5.04 -11.96 10.88
CA VAL A 241 -3.61 -12.13 10.62
C VAL A 241 -3.10 -10.91 9.87
N THR A 242 -2.05 -10.28 10.40
CA THR A 242 -1.33 -9.18 9.72
C THR A 242 0.05 -9.65 9.30
N VAL A 243 0.53 -9.08 8.20
CA VAL A 243 1.86 -9.32 7.65
C VAL A 243 2.42 -8.02 7.09
N SER A 244 3.74 -7.88 7.10
CA SER A 244 4.44 -6.77 6.44
C SER A 244 4.25 -6.85 4.93
N HIS A 245 3.86 -5.76 4.26
CA HIS A 245 3.70 -5.74 2.81
C HIS A 245 2.90 -6.96 2.31
N SER A 246 3.42 -7.71 1.34
CA SER A 246 2.77 -8.92 0.83
C SER A 246 3.10 -10.19 1.60
N THR A 247 4.14 -10.21 2.45
CA THR A 247 4.59 -11.36 3.26
C THR A 247 5.40 -10.94 4.51
N PRO A 248 5.37 -11.70 5.61
CA PRO A 248 6.19 -11.43 6.81
C PRO A 248 7.68 -11.22 6.45
N PHE A 249 8.26 -10.08 6.81
CA PHE A 249 9.64 -9.77 6.41
C PHE A 249 10.68 -10.68 7.05
N GLY A 250 10.42 -11.19 8.25
CA GLY A 250 11.37 -11.92 9.09
C GLY A 250 11.13 -13.43 9.14
N VAL A 251 10.49 -14.03 8.12
CA VAL A 251 10.26 -15.48 8.02
C VAL A 251 10.89 -16.03 6.74
N ALA A 252 11.87 -16.93 6.84
CA ALA A 252 12.66 -17.33 5.67
C ALA A 252 11.86 -18.10 4.60
N ASP A 253 10.81 -18.82 4.99
CA ASP A 253 9.88 -19.54 4.10
C ASP A 253 8.52 -18.83 3.99
N ALA A 254 8.51 -17.50 4.08
CA ALA A 254 7.31 -16.66 4.06
C ALA A 254 6.35 -16.96 2.90
N LYS A 255 6.86 -17.32 1.71
CA LYS A 255 6.03 -17.73 0.56
C LYS A 255 5.18 -18.97 0.86
N THR A 256 5.79 -19.98 1.47
CA THR A 256 5.11 -21.21 1.89
C THR A 256 4.12 -20.91 3.00
N LEU A 257 4.51 -20.06 3.95
CA LEU A 257 3.64 -19.62 5.03
C LEU A 257 2.39 -18.89 4.51
N MET A 258 2.54 -17.95 3.59
CA MET A 258 1.43 -17.22 2.98
C MET A 258 0.50 -18.12 2.17
N ALA A 259 1.03 -19.09 1.42
CA ALA A 259 0.17 -20.09 0.76
C ALA A 259 -0.70 -20.86 1.76
N SER A 260 -0.18 -21.11 2.97
CA SER A 260 -0.98 -21.69 4.05
C SER A 260 -2.05 -20.73 4.57
N PHE A 261 -1.74 -19.43 4.72
CA PHE A 261 -2.71 -18.43 5.17
C PHE A 261 -3.84 -18.22 4.16
N PHE A 262 -3.54 -18.11 2.86
CA PHE A 262 -4.58 -17.95 1.83
C PHE A 262 -5.58 -19.11 1.84
N SER A 263 -5.13 -20.34 2.09
CA SER A 263 -5.96 -21.53 2.05
C SER A 263 -6.66 -21.88 3.36
N ASP A 264 -6.36 -21.18 4.46
CA ASP A 264 -6.91 -21.46 5.78
C ASP A 264 -8.27 -20.79 5.98
N ALA A 265 -9.31 -21.59 6.20
CA ALA A 265 -10.67 -21.11 6.44
C ALA A 265 -10.91 -20.62 7.88
N ASN A 266 -9.93 -20.79 8.77
CA ASN A 266 -10.00 -20.31 10.15
C ASN A 266 -9.59 -18.85 10.29
N ILE A 267 -9.02 -18.23 9.25
CA ILE A 267 -8.66 -16.81 9.26
C ILE A 267 -9.89 -16.01 8.79
N ASP A 268 -10.44 -15.17 9.65
CA ASP A 268 -11.56 -14.29 9.28
C ASP A 268 -11.05 -13.11 8.45
N PHE A 269 -9.91 -12.54 8.86
CA PHE A 269 -9.33 -11.35 8.27
C PHE A 269 -7.83 -11.53 7.98
N LEU A 270 -7.41 -11.23 6.74
CA LEU A 270 -6.01 -11.13 6.36
C LEU A 270 -5.70 -9.68 5.99
N SER A 271 -4.70 -9.11 6.66
CA SER A 271 -4.44 -7.68 6.68
C SER A 271 -2.98 -7.39 6.30
N PRO A 272 -2.68 -7.29 5.00
CA PRO A 272 -1.36 -6.85 4.55
C PRO A 272 -1.13 -5.38 4.92
N GLN A 273 0.07 -5.04 5.36
CA GLN A 273 0.45 -3.65 5.63
C GLN A 273 0.86 -2.95 4.35
N LEU A 274 0.20 -1.83 4.02
CA LEU A 274 0.54 -0.97 2.89
C LEU A 274 1.45 0.18 3.31
N TYR A 275 2.42 -0.10 4.17
CA TYR A 275 3.38 0.87 4.71
C TYR A 275 4.64 0.16 5.19
N THR A 276 5.76 0.88 5.24
CA THR A 276 7.04 0.36 5.78
C THR A 276 7.30 0.88 7.19
N SER A 277 7.08 2.18 7.41
CA SER A 277 7.37 2.89 8.67
C SER A 277 6.11 3.27 9.45
N GLY A 278 4.96 3.28 8.79
CA GLY A 278 3.70 3.78 9.33
C GLY A 278 3.53 5.30 9.19
N SER A 279 4.50 6.00 8.61
CA SER A 279 4.50 7.47 8.41
C SER A 279 4.24 7.90 6.96
N GLU A 280 4.03 6.94 6.07
CA GLU A 280 3.82 7.15 4.65
C GLU A 280 2.51 7.91 4.40
N THR A 281 2.55 8.90 3.51
CA THR A 281 1.39 9.68 3.09
C THR A 281 0.63 9.05 1.91
N SER A 282 1.07 7.87 1.47
CA SER A 282 0.47 7.07 0.40
C SER A 282 0.68 5.58 0.67
N ASN A 283 -0.22 4.73 0.17
CA ASN A 283 -0.05 3.28 0.26
C ASN A 283 1.26 2.84 -0.41
N ASP A 284 2.05 2.06 0.33
CA ASP A 284 3.24 1.38 -0.17
C ASP A 284 2.84 0.01 -0.73
N TRP A 285 3.17 -0.20 -2.00
CA TRP A 285 2.79 -1.41 -2.76
C TRP A 285 3.98 -2.35 -2.98
N ALA A 286 5.08 -2.14 -2.26
CA ALA A 286 6.21 -3.06 -2.29
C ALA A 286 5.76 -4.49 -2.00
N THR A 287 6.36 -5.45 -2.72
CA THR A 287 6.11 -6.88 -2.50
C THR A 287 7.35 -7.52 -1.92
N SER A 288 7.17 -8.42 -0.95
CA SER A 288 8.23 -9.21 -0.31
C SER A 288 8.04 -10.71 -0.57
N GLY A 289 9.06 -11.52 -0.26
CA GLY A 289 8.94 -12.99 -0.20
C GLY A 289 8.51 -13.70 -1.50
N GLY A 290 8.52 -13.02 -2.66
CA GLY A 290 8.07 -13.60 -3.93
C GLY A 290 6.57 -13.88 -4.01
N VAL A 291 5.75 -13.16 -3.23
CA VAL A 291 4.27 -13.15 -3.29
C VAL A 291 3.82 -11.80 -3.83
N THR A 292 3.01 -11.83 -4.89
CA THR A 292 2.42 -10.63 -5.50
C THR A 292 1.02 -10.36 -4.97
N TRP A 293 0.49 -9.16 -5.20
CA TRP A 293 -0.88 -8.81 -4.81
C TRP A 293 -1.94 -9.66 -5.51
N ASP A 294 -1.69 -10.18 -6.71
CA ASP A 294 -2.59 -11.11 -7.40
C ASP A 294 -2.82 -12.41 -6.61
N ALA A 295 -1.87 -12.83 -5.76
CA ALA A 295 -2.01 -14.05 -4.97
C ALA A 295 -3.08 -13.91 -3.87
N TYR A 296 -3.38 -12.68 -3.43
CA TYR A 296 -4.37 -12.43 -2.38
C TYR A 296 -5.80 -12.73 -2.83
N LYS A 297 -6.06 -12.86 -4.14
CA LYS A 297 -7.40 -13.19 -4.65
C LYS A 297 -7.83 -14.61 -4.29
N ASP A 298 -6.87 -15.48 -4.01
CA ASP A 298 -7.08 -16.87 -3.62
C ASP A 298 -7.30 -17.02 -2.10
N ALA A 299 -7.22 -15.92 -1.34
CA ALA A 299 -7.44 -15.93 0.09
C ALA A 299 -8.92 -16.25 0.42
N LYS A 300 -9.12 -17.19 1.35
CA LYS A 300 -10.45 -17.45 1.93
C LYS A 300 -10.86 -16.38 2.93
N ALA A 301 -9.88 -15.76 3.60
CA ALA A 301 -10.10 -14.67 4.54
C ALA A 301 -10.56 -13.40 3.84
N ALA A 302 -11.33 -12.57 4.54
CA ALA A 302 -11.63 -11.23 4.05
C ALA A 302 -10.36 -10.36 4.08
N ILE A 303 -10.08 -9.66 2.99
CA ILE A 303 -8.89 -8.81 2.89
C ILE A 303 -9.19 -7.43 3.48
N VAL A 304 -8.48 -7.06 4.54
CA VAL A 304 -8.65 -5.77 5.24
C VAL A 304 -7.28 -5.09 5.41
N PRO A 305 -6.71 -4.44 4.39
CA PRO A 305 -5.34 -3.91 4.46
C PRO A 305 -5.13 -2.96 5.64
N SER A 306 -3.95 -3.04 6.26
CA SER A 306 -3.48 -2.02 7.19
C SER A 306 -2.94 -0.83 6.40
N ILE A 307 -3.40 0.37 6.72
CA ILE A 307 -3.05 1.64 6.05
C ILE A 307 -2.63 2.69 7.08
N THR A 308 -1.85 3.69 6.69
CA THR A 308 -1.43 4.75 7.62
C THR A 308 -2.60 5.65 8.00
N HIS A 309 -3.47 6.01 7.04
CA HIS A 309 -4.59 6.91 7.25
C HIS A 309 -5.86 6.44 6.53
N ALA A 310 -7.03 6.70 7.11
CA ALA A 310 -8.32 6.26 6.56
C ALA A 310 -8.60 6.74 5.13
N ASN A 311 -8.13 7.94 4.76
CA ASN A 311 -8.30 8.50 3.41
C ASN A 311 -7.52 7.74 2.32
N LEU A 312 -6.63 6.81 2.69
CA LEU A 312 -5.90 5.97 1.74
C LEU A 312 -6.70 4.71 1.34
N TYR A 313 -7.86 4.45 1.97
CA TYR A 313 -8.62 3.24 1.68
C TYR A 313 -9.21 3.22 0.26
N ASP A 314 -9.66 4.35 -0.28
CA ASP A 314 -10.17 4.41 -1.65
C ASP A 314 -9.10 3.99 -2.67
N ASN A 315 -7.85 4.43 -2.46
CA ASN A 315 -6.71 3.99 -3.26
C ASN A 315 -6.42 2.50 -3.07
N ALA A 316 -6.48 1.99 -1.84
CA ALA A 316 -6.26 0.58 -1.54
C ALA A 316 -7.31 -0.31 -2.23
N GLN A 317 -8.59 0.03 -2.09
CA GLN A 317 -9.71 -0.69 -2.68
C GLN A 317 -9.61 -0.74 -4.21
N ALA A 318 -9.32 0.38 -4.86
CA ALA A 318 -9.17 0.43 -6.31
C ALA A 318 -7.97 -0.39 -6.81
N THR A 319 -6.83 -0.29 -6.13
CA THR A 319 -5.61 -1.01 -6.53
C THR A 319 -5.78 -2.52 -6.36
N PHE A 320 -6.34 -2.97 -5.23
CA PHE A 320 -6.65 -4.39 -5.02
C PHE A 320 -7.67 -4.92 -6.04
N ALA A 321 -8.65 -4.11 -6.45
CA ALA A 321 -9.60 -4.51 -7.49
C ALA A 321 -8.91 -4.80 -8.83
N HIS A 322 -7.84 -4.10 -9.19
CA HIS A 322 -7.03 -4.42 -10.38
C HIS A 322 -6.35 -5.79 -10.30
N HIS A 323 -6.07 -6.25 -9.07
CA HIS A 323 -5.54 -7.58 -8.77
C HIS A 323 -6.64 -8.63 -8.58
N GLN A 324 -7.90 -8.29 -8.87
CA GLN A 324 -9.08 -9.14 -8.62
C GLN A 324 -9.29 -9.48 -7.14
N VAL A 325 -8.76 -8.65 -6.24
CA VAL A 325 -8.89 -8.80 -4.79
C VAL A 325 -9.99 -7.85 -4.31
N LYS A 326 -11.04 -8.39 -3.70
CA LYS A 326 -12.06 -7.59 -3.04
C LYS A 326 -11.62 -7.30 -1.60
N THR A 327 -11.46 -6.03 -1.25
CA THR A 327 -11.26 -5.63 0.15
C THR A 327 -12.60 -5.51 0.88
N ALA A 328 -12.59 -5.81 2.18
CA ALA A 328 -13.76 -5.77 3.06
C ALA A 328 -13.68 -4.65 4.11
N GLY A 329 -12.64 -3.81 4.06
CA GLY A 329 -12.38 -2.76 5.03
C GLY A 329 -10.89 -2.45 5.13
N TYR A 330 -10.47 -1.79 6.22
CA TYR A 330 -9.09 -1.41 6.49
C TYR A 330 -8.80 -1.33 7.99
N ILE A 331 -7.52 -1.29 8.35
CA ILE A 331 -7.06 -1.05 9.72
C ILE A 331 -6.07 0.12 9.73
N VAL A 332 -6.35 1.18 10.48
CA VAL A 332 -5.51 2.39 10.50
C VAL A 332 -4.39 2.27 11.54
N TRP A 333 -3.14 2.42 11.10
CA TRP A 333 -1.96 2.44 11.98
C TRP A 333 -1.80 3.72 12.78
N ASP A 334 -2.03 4.88 12.15
CA ASP A 334 -1.96 6.20 12.79
C ASP A 334 -3.23 7.00 12.49
N CYS A 335 -4.09 7.09 13.52
CA CYS A 335 -5.32 7.87 13.47
C CYS A 335 -5.09 9.36 13.74
#